data_AF-A0A1L5JHM6-F1
#
_entry.id   AF-A0A1L5JHM6-F1
#
_cell.length_a   1.000
_cell.length_b   1.000
_cell.length_c   1.000
_cell.angle_alpha   90.00
_cell.angle_beta   90.00
_cell.angle_gamma   90.00
#
_symmetry.space_group_name_H-M   'P 1'
#
loop_
_entity.id
_entity.type
_entity.pdbx_description
1 polymer ?
#
loop_
_entity_poly.entity_id
_entity_poly.type
_entity_poly.pdbx_seq_one_letter_code
_entity_poly.pdbx_strand_id
1 'polypeptide(L)'
;MSLMVVSVVCVGFFLVQRACPYTGGQDKTSLSAQPNTLVPQGGHVTLRCHYRRGFNNFTNFTLYKDDRSHVPVFHSRIFQQSFLMGPVTPADAGTYRCRGSYPHSPTEWSALSDPLEIMVTGVHRKPSLLALPGPLVKSGETVTLQCSSDTVFGHFFLHSEVNFEEPLHLVGELHGGGSQANYSINSTTSDLAGTYRCYGSVTHSPYVLSAPSDTLDIVITGKYEKPSLSAQPGPTVQAGENVILSCSSRCSFDMYHLSREGEARELSLSAVPSVNGTFQADFPLGPATHGGTYRCFGSFRTAPYKWSDPSDPLPVSVTGNPSRSRPSPTEPSSKTGIPRHLHVLIGTSVVMILFTIFFFLLHRWCSNKKNAAVMDQEPAGDRTVNREDSDEPDPQEVTYAQLDHRVLTQGKITRPSQRPKTPPTDTSVYTELPNAEPRSKVVFYP
;
A
#
# COMPACT_ATOMS: atom_id res chain seq x y z
N MET A 1 -35.43 8.89 -69.92
CA MET A 1 -34.52 8.18 -68.99
C MET A 1 -35.38 7.22 -68.20
N SER A 2 -35.26 5.94 -68.52
CA SER A 2 -36.26 4.89 -68.26
C SER A 2 -36.20 4.37 -66.83
N LEU A 3 -37.37 4.07 -66.24
CA LEU A 3 -37.57 3.48 -64.90
C LEU A 3 -36.73 2.21 -64.64
N MET A 4 -36.18 1.59 -65.68
CA MET A 4 -35.33 0.41 -65.58
C MET A 4 -33.95 0.68 -64.93
N VAL A 5 -33.45 1.93 -64.95
CA VAL A 5 -32.14 2.25 -64.35
C VAL A 5 -32.25 2.42 -62.83
N VAL A 6 -33.42 2.81 -62.31
CA VAL A 6 -33.65 2.98 -60.87
C VAL A 6 -33.80 1.63 -60.16
N SER A 7 -34.33 0.59 -60.83
CA SER A 7 -34.52 -0.72 -60.18
C SER A 7 -33.21 -1.49 -59.99
N VAL A 8 -32.23 -1.34 -60.88
CA VAL A 8 -30.94 -2.04 -60.77
C VAL A 8 -30.06 -1.43 -59.67
N VAL A 9 -30.17 -0.11 -59.43
CA VAL A 9 -29.49 0.56 -58.31
C VAL A 9 -30.09 0.14 -56.96
N CYS A 10 -31.41 -0.05 -56.88
CA CYS A 10 -32.03 -0.57 -55.65
C CYS A 10 -31.63 -2.03 -55.38
N VAL A 11 -31.67 -2.93 -56.37
CA VAL A 11 -31.31 -4.34 -56.15
C VAL A 11 -29.81 -4.52 -55.89
N GLY A 12 -28.96 -3.67 -56.49
CA GLY A 12 -27.52 -3.64 -56.19
C GLY A 12 -27.18 -3.11 -54.79
N PHE A 13 -27.96 -2.15 -54.27
CA PHE A 13 -27.78 -1.64 -52.90
C PHE A 13 -28.29 -2.62 -51.83
N PHE A 14 -29.26 -3.48 -52.17
CA PHE A 14 -29.71 -4.56 -51.28
C PHE A 14 -28.83 -5.82 -51.31
N LEU A 15 -28.00 -6.03 -52.34
CA LEU A 15 -27.07 -7.18 -52.42
C LEU A 15 -25.63 -6.85 -51.97
N VAL A 16 -25.29 -5.57 -51.76
CA VAL A 16 -24.05 -5.12 -51.08
C VAL A 16 -24.30 -4.78 -49.60
N GLN A 17 -25.50 -5.06 -49.07
CA GLN A 17 -25.59 -5.56 -47.71
C GLN A 17 -25.10 -7.00 -47.73
N ARG A 18 -23.77 -7.14 -47.75
CA ARG A 18 -23.11 -8.32 -47.22
C ARG A 18 -23.88 -8.67 -45.95
N ALA A 19 -24.44 -9.88 -45.95
CA ALA A 19 -24.61 -10.63 -44.73
C ALA A 19 -23.31 -10.47 -43.94
N CYS A 20 -23.28 -9.51 -43.02
CA CYS A 20 -22.68 -9.79 -41.74
C CYS A 20 -23.40 -11.08 -41.34
N PRO A 21 -22.70 -12.21 -41.17
CA PRO A 21 -23.33 -13.26 -40.39
C PRO A 21 -23.79 -12.55 -39.12
N TYR A 22 -25.09 -12.59 -38.84
CA TYR A 22 -25.57 -12.38 -37.49
C TYR A 22 -24.99 -13.57 -36.72
N THR A 23 -23.69 -13.48 -36.41
CA THR A 23 -23.11 -14.18 -35.30
C THR A 23 -23.86 -13.57 -34.13
N GLY A 24 -24.82 -14.33 -33.59
CA GLY A 24 -25.50 -13.99 -32.35
C GLY A 24 -24.43 -13.79 -31.30
N GLY A 25 -23.93 -12.57 -31.16
CA GLY A 25 -23.11 -12.17 -30.05
C GLY A 25 -24.06 -12.13 -28.86
N GLN A 26 -24.08 -13.21 -28.08
CA GLN A 26 -24.77 -13.22 -26.80
C GLN A 26 -24.40 -11.94 -26.05
N ASP A 27 -25.39 -11.24 -25.50
CA ASP A 27 -25.15 -10.06 -24.69
C ASP A 27 -24.13 -10.42 -23.60
N LYS A 28 -23.07 -9.61 -23.47
CA LYS A 28 -21.96 -9.87 -22.55
C LYS A 28 -21.93 -8.81 -21.47
N THR A 29 -21.89 -9.25 -20.21
CA THR A 29 -21.67 -8.38 -19.05
C THR A 29 -20.18 -8.05 -18.88
N SER A 30 -19.86 -6.95 -18.19
CA SER A 30 -18.47 -6.58 -17.86
C SER A 30 -18.28 -6.49 -16.35
N LEU A 31 -17.19 -7.02 -15.81
CA LEU A 31 -16.91 -7.02 -14.37
C LEU A 31 -15.79 -6.02 -14.03
N SER A 32 -15.93 -5.29 -12.93
CA SER A 32 -14.93 -4.33 -12.44
C SER A 32 -14.79 -4.38 -10.92
N ALA A 33 -13.60 -4.13 -10.39
CA ALA A 33 -13.36 -3.97 -8.95
C ALA A 33 -13.28 -2.50 -8.55
N GLN A 34 -13.74 -2.18 -7.34
CA GLN A 34 -13.58 -0.86 -6.71
C GLN A 34 -13.08 -1.04 -5.26
N PRO A 35 -12.06 -0.28 -4.82
CA PRO A 35 -11.33 0.74 -5.58
C PRO A 35 -10.34 0.18 -6.61
N ASN A 36 -9.77 -1.01 -6.38
CA ASN A 36 -8.81 -1.66 -7.27
C ASN A 36 -8.83 -3.19 -7.09
N THR A 37 -8.01 -3.90 -7.85
CA THR A 37 -7.89 -5.38 -7.80
C THR A 37 -6.84 -5.88 -6.80
N LEU A 38 -5.96 -5.00 -6.29
CA LEU A 38 -4.95 -5.33 -5.27
C LEU A 38 -5.48 -4.99 -3.87
N VAL A 39 -5.98 -6.00 -3.17
CA VAL A 39 -6.66 -5.81 -1.89
C VAL A 39 -5.75 -6.30 -0.75
N PRO A 40 -5.43 -5.47 0.26
CA PRO A 40 -4.68 -5.95 1.42
C PRO A 40 -5.50 -6.95 2.23
N GLN A 41 -4.84 -7.95 2.81
CA GLN A 41 -5.49 -8.91 3.72
C GLN A 41 -6.24 -8.18 4.84
N GLY A 42 -7.49 -8.58 5.09
CA GLY A 42 -8.41 -7.94 6.02
C GLY A 42 -9.14 -6.71 5.46
N GLY A 43 -8.81 -6.26 4.26
CA GLY A 43 -9.49 -5.17 3.56
C GLY A 43 -10.82 -5.58 2.92
N HIS A 44 -11.39 -4.68 2.12
CA HIS A 44 -12.66 -4.90 1.41
C HIS A 44 -12.54 -4.44 -0.05
N VAL A 45 -13.27 -5.11 -0.94
CA VAL A 45 -13.41 -4.75 -2.36
C VAL A 45 -14.84 -4.91 -2.80
N THR A 46 -15.31 -4.02 -3.67
CA THR A 46 -16.63 -4.15 -4.31
C THR A 46 -16.46 -4.59 -5.74
N LEU A 47 -17.02 -5.75 -6.09
CA LEU A 47 -17.07 -6.25 -7.46
C LEU A 47 -18.39 -5.84 -8.09
N ARG A 48 -18.35 -5.13 -9.22
CA ARG A 48 -19.53 -4.63 -9.91
C ARG A 48 -19.65 -5.20 -11.31
N CYS A 49 -20.79 -5.86 -11.56
CA CYS A 49 -21.12 -6.40 -12.87
C CYS A 49 -21.96 -5.37 -13.64
N HIS A 50 -21.53 -4.96 -14.83
CA HIS A 50 -22.18 -3.95 -15.64
C HIS A 50 -22.71 -4.54 -16.93
N TYR A 51 -23.69 -3.85 -17.51
CA TYR A 51 -24.18 -4.13 -18.85
C TYR A 51 -24.17 -2.85 -19.67
N ARG A 52 -23.48 -2.87 -20.83
CA ARG A 52 -23.20 -1.67 -21.63
C ARG A 52 -24.19 -1.40 -22.77
N ARG A 53 -25.16 -2.29 -23.04
CA ARG A 53 -26.05 -2.14 -24.20
C ARG A 53 -27.52 -2.09 -23.80
N GLY A 54 -28.02 -0.87 -23.60
CA GLY A 54 -29.43 -0.63 -23.30
C GLY A 54 -30.33 -1.21 -24.37
N PHE A 55 -31.14 -2.21 -23.99
CA PHE A 55 -32.49 -2.52 -24.48
C PHE A 55 -33.15 -3.57 -23.55
N ASN A 56 -32.36 -4.40 -22.85
CA ASN A 56 -32.83 -5.35 -21.83
C ASN A 56 -32.07 -5.13 -20.51
N ASN A 57 -32.73 -4.68 -19.44
CA ASN A 57 -32.10 -4.57 -18.12
C ASN A 57 -31.95 -5.98 -17.54
N PHE A 58 -30.76 -6.55 -17.34
CA PHE A 58 -30.65 -7.81 -16.58
C PHE A 58 -31.22 -7.64 -15.17
N THR A 59 -32.01 -8.62 -14.69
CA THR A 59 -32.66 -8.57 -13.37
C THR A 59 -31.82 -9.21 -12.28
N ASN A 60 -31.10 -10.28 -12.61
CA ASN A 60 -30.24 -10.98 -11.65
C ASN A 60 -28.83 -11.06 -12.22
N PHE A 61 -27.85 -10.80 -11.36
CA PHE A 61 -26.45 -11.04 -11.66
C PHE A 61 -25.93 -12.16 -10.77
N THR A 62 -25.07 -13.01 -11.33
CA THR A 62 -24.37 -14.04 -10.56
C THR A 62 -22.88 -13.88 -10.77
N LEU A 63 -22.14 -13.93 -9.66
CA LEU A 63 -20.69 -13.88 -9.62
C LEU A 63 -20.15 -15.30 -9.42
N TYR A 64 -19.12 -15.65 -10.20
CA TYR A 64 -18.42 -16.91 -10.17
C TYR A 64 -16.96 -16.65 -9.85
N LYS A 65 -16.34 -17.57 -9.11
CA LYS A 65 -14.90 -17.67 -8.94
C LYS A 65 -14.43 -18.93 -9.66
N ASP A 66 -13.33 -18.86 -10.41
CA ASP A 66 -12.86 -19.95 -11.28
C ASP A 66 -12.22 -21.15 -10.55
N ASP A 67 -12.53 -21.38 -9.28
CA ASP A 67 -11.80 -22.30 -8.39
C ASP A 67 -12.15 -23.79 -8.55
N ARG A 68 -12.61 -24.21 -9.74
CA ARG A 68 -13.15 -25.55 -10.07
C ARG A 68 -14.44 -25.93 -9.34
N SER A 69 -15.00 -25.07 -8.49
CA SER A 69 -16.36 -25.22 -8.00
C SER A 69 -17.29 -24.30 -8.79
N HIS A 70 -18.26 -24.87 -9.52
CA HIS A 70 -19.34 -24.08 -10.17
C HIS A 70 -20.33 -23.50 -9.13
N VAL A 71 -19.89 -23.34 -7.88
CA VAL A 71 -20.70 -22.88 -6.78
C VAL A 71 -20.67 -21.36 -6.79
N PRO A 72 -21.81 -20.67 -6.97
CA PRO A 72 -21.84 -19.22 -6.78
C PRO A 72 -21.38 -18.92 -5.34
N VAL A 73 -20.29 -18.17 -5.21
CA VAL A 73 -19.68 -17.77 -3.92
C VAL A 73 -20.72 -17.09 -3.02
N PHE A 74 -21.71 -16.43 -3.63
CA PHE A 74 -22.88 -15.91 -2.96
C PHE A 74 -24.11 -16.79 -3.24
N HIS A 75 -24.45 -17.64 -2.28
CA HIS A 75 -25.60 -18.57 -2.34
C HIS A 75 -26.96 -17.90 -2.10
N SER A 76 -26.98 -16.63 -1.69
CA SER A 76 -28.21 -15.85 -1.59
C SER A 76 -28.53 -15.27 -2.96
N ARG A 77 -29.77 -15.41 -3.45
CA ARG A 77 -30.27 -14.66 -4.62
C ARG A 77 -30.09 -13.17 -4.36
N ILE A 78 -29.06 -12.54 -4.92
CA ILE A 78 -28.83 -11.11 -4.72
C ILE A 78 -29.21 -10.37 -6.00
N PHE A 79 -30.30 -9.59 -5.92
CA PHE A 79 -30.73 -8.62 -6.92
C PHE A 79 -29.78 -7.41 -6.96
N GLN A 80 -28.46 -7.64 -7.07
CA GLN A 80 -27.49 -6.57 -6.87
C GLN A 80 -26.41 -6.59 -7.93
N GLN A 81 -26.20 -5.41 -8.51
CA GLN A 81 -25.17 -5.14 -9.49
C GLN A 81 -23.76 -5.17 -8.86
N SER A 82 -23.68 -5.00 -7.53
CA SER A 82 -22.45 -4.83 -6.76
C SER A 82 -22.38 -5.84 -5.62
N PHE A 83 -21.22 -6.47 -5.46
CA PHE A 83 -20.93 -7.49 -4.46
C PHE A 83 -19.80 -6.99 -3.56
N LEU A 84 -20.09 -6.72 -2.28
CA LEU A 84 -19.07 -6.35 -1.31
C LEU A 84 -18.39 -7.62 -0.79
N MET A 85 -17.07 -7.72 -1.00
CA MET A 85 -16.23 -8.80 -0.52
C MET A 85 -15.31 -8.28 0.58
N GLY A 86 -15.34 -8.93 1.74
CA GLY A 86 -14.39 -8.72 2.82
C GLY A 86 -14.99 -8.99 4.20
N PRO A 87 -14.15 -9.09 5.26
CA PRO A 87 -12.70 -8.91 5.26
C PRO A 87 -11.97 -9.98 4.42
N VAL A 88 -11.13 -9.55 3.47
CA VAL A 88 -10.54 -10.48 2.51
C VAL A 88 -9.45 -11.36 3.13
N THR A 89 -9.43 -12.61 2.71
CA THR A 89 -8.46 -13.64 3.12
C THR A 89 -7.71 -14.15 1.89
N PRO A 90 -6.58 -14.88 2.05
CA PRO A 90 -5.91 -15.51 0.91
C PRO A 90 -6.82 -16.43 0.09
N ALA A 91 -7.87 -16.99 0.70
CA ALA A 91 -8.85 -17.84 0.03
C ALA A 91 -9.77 -17.05 -0.92
N ASP A 92 -9.84 -15.72 -0.81
CA ASP A 92 -10.63 -14.87 -1.71
C ASP A 92 -9.84 -14.48 -2.97
N ALA A 93 -8.53 -14.69 -2.99
CA ALA A 93 -7.70 -14.44 -4.16
C ALA A 93 -8.08 -15.36 -5.34
N GLY A 94 -8.13 -14.83 -6.56
CA GLY A 94 -8.48 -15.61 -7.74
C GLY A 94 -9.14 -14.84 -8.87
N THR A 95 -9.55 -15.58 -9.89
CA THR A 95 -10.25 -15.05 -11.06
C THR A 95 -11.76 -15.10 -10.86
N TYR A 96 -12.43 -13.99 -11.15
CA TYR A 96 -13.87 -13.83 -11.03
C TYR A 96 -14.50 -13.52 -12.39
N ARG A 97 -15.72 -14.02 -12.61
CA ARG A 97 -16.56 -13.69 -13.77
C ARG A 97 -17.99 -13.44 -13.33
N CYS A 98 -18.73 -12.62 -14.07
CA CYS A 98 -20.16 -12.43 -13.83
C CYS A 98 -20.99 -12.71 -15.09
N ARG A 99 -22.27 -13.03 -14.89
CA ARG A 99 -23.28 -13.09 -15.96
C ARG A 99 -24.63 -12.60 -15.43
N GLY A 100 -25.49 -12.13 -16.33
CA GLY A 100 -26.83 -11.65 -16.02
C GLY A 100 -27.92 -12.58 -16.56
N SER A 101 -29.09 -12.63 -15.91
CA SER A 101 -30.30 -13.25 -16.47
C SER A 101 -31.24 -12.19 -17.03
N TYR A 102 -31.97 -12.52 -18.09
CA TYR A 102 -32.94 -11.61 -18.70
C TYR A 102 -34.23 -11.50 -17.84
N PRO A 103 -34.90 -10.32 -17.80
CA PRO A 103 -36.14 -10.12 -17.03
C PRO A 103 -37.26 -11.09 -17.38
N HIS A 104 -37.40 -11.36 -18.68
CA HIS A 104 -38.52 -12.12 -19.25
C HIS A 104 -38.18 -13.59 -19.47
N SER A 105 -36.92 -13.98 -19.28
CA SER A 105 -36.43 -15.35 -19.40
C SER A 105 -35.35 -15.63 -18.33
N PRO A 106 -35.73 -15.84 -17.05
CA PRO A 106 -34.77 -16.06 -15.96
C PRO A 106 -33.90 -17.32 -16.11
N THR A 107 -34.30 -18.23 -16.99
CA THR A 107 -33.55 -19.44 -17.36
C THR A 107 -32.50 -19.18 -18.43
N GLU A 108 -32.59 -18.04 -19.13
CA GLU A 108 -31.66 -17.62 -20.17
C GLU A 108 -30.60 -16.70 -19.55
N TRP A 109 -29.35 -17.05 -19.78
CA TRP A 109 -28.20 -16.35 -19.21
C TRP A 109 -27.39 -15.68 -20.30
N SER A 110 -26.88 -14.50 -19.97
CA SER A 110 -25.87 -13.80 -20.76
C SER A 110 -24.59 -14.62 -20.88
N ALA A 111 -23.73 -14.25 -21.84
CA ALA A 111 -22.36 -14.73 -21.83
C ALA A 111 -21.64 -14.29 -20.54
N LEU A 112 -20.64 -15.09 -20.12
CA LEU A 112 -19.76 -14.72 -19.01
C LEU A 112 -18.95 -13.46 -19.38
N SER A 113 -18.72 -12.62 -18.38
CA SER A 113 -17.82 -11.47 -18.50
C SER A 113 -16.39 -11.90 -18.77
N ASP A 114 -15.57 -10.95 -19.19
CA ASP A 114 -14.12 -11.13 -19.12
C ASP A 114 -13.69 -11.42 -17.67
N PRO A 115 -12.63 -12.24 -17.49
CA PRO A 115 -12.09 -12.53 -16.17
C PRO A 115 -11.58 -11.26 -15.50
N LEU A 116 -11.81 -11.17 -14.20
CA LEU A 116 -11.23 -10.15 -13.33
C LEU A 116 -10.43 -10.84 -12.23
N GLU A 117 -9.13 -10.59 -12.17
CA GLU A 117 -8.26 -11.18 -11.17
C GLU A 117 -8.22 -10.31 -9.91
N ILE A 118 -8.48 -10.92 -8.76
CA ILE A 118 -8.36 -10.28 -7.45
C ILE A 118 -7.12 -10.83 -6.76
N MET A 119 -6.19 -9.93 -6.46
CA MET A 119 -4.92 -10.23 -5.83
C MET A 119 -4.95 -9.79 -4.37
N VAL A 120 -4.63 -10.69 -3.45
CA VAL A 120 -4.62 -10.39 -2.01
C VAL A 120 -3.18 -10.15 -1.57
N THR A 121 -2.89 -8.96 -1.04
CA THR A 121 -1.54 -8.53 -0.64
C THR A 121 -1.31 -8.63 0.87
N GLY A 122 -0.04 -8.65 1.28
CA GLY A 122 0.35 -8.65 2.70
C GLY A 122 0.54 -10.03 3.34
N VAL A 123 0.49 -11.11 2.55
CA VAL A 123 0.56 -12.49 3.07
C VAL A 123 1.99 -12.97 3.24
N HIS A 124 2.84 -12.70 2.24
CA HIS A 124 4.28 -13.03 2.28
C HIS A 124 5.15 -11.82 2.65
N ARG A 125 6.41 -12.04 2.98
CA ARG A 125 7.38 -10.97 3.27
C ARG A 125 7.63 -10.10 2.04
N LYS A 126 7.81 -8.79 2.24
CA LYS A 126 8.01 -7.84 1.15
C LYS A 126 9.33 -8.07 0.40
N PRO A 127 9.35 -7.94 -0.94
CA PRO A 127 10.58 -7.88 -1.71
C PRO A 127 11.23 -6.49 -1.62
N SER A 128 12.46 -6.37 -2.13
CA SER A 128 13.12 -5.11 -2.43
C SER A 128 12.92 -4.72 -3.89
N LEU A 129 12.84 -3.41 -4.15
CA LEU A 129 12.75 -2.83 -5.48
C LEU A 129 13.89 -1.82 -5.66
N LEU A 130 14.65 -1.97 -6.75
CA LEU A 130 15.80 -1.12 -7.08
C LEU A 130 15.71 -0.63 -8.52
N ALA A 131 16.28 0.55 -8.78
CA ALA A 131 16.48 1.06 -10.13
C ALA A 131 17.97 1.05 -10.48
N LEU A 132 18.29 0.53 -11.67
CA LEU A 132 19.64 0.44 -12.19
C LEU A 132 19.74 1.27 -13.49
N PRO A 133 20.72 2.20 -13.61
CA PRO A 133 21.78 2.50 -12.63
C PRO A 133 21.32 3.35 -11.43
N GLY A 134 20.15 3.97 -11.51
CA GLY A 134 19.57 4.76 -10.43
C GLY A 134 18.17 5.27 -10.77
N PRO A 135 17.50 5.94 -9.81
CA PRO A 135 16.12 6.41 -9.95
C PRO A 135 15.97 7.68 -10.81
N LEU A 136 17.05 8.46 -10.96
CA LEU A 136 17.09 9.64 -11.85
C LEU A 136 17.52 9.19 -13.25
N VAL A 137 16.58 9.18 -14.18
CA VAL A 137 16.78 8.67 -15.54
C VAL A 137 16.77 9.85 -16.51
N LYS A 138 17.78 9.98 -17.36
CA LYS A 138 17.76 11.02 -18.40
C LYS A 138 16.79 10.65 -19.51
N SER A 139 16.05 11.63 -20.02
CA SER A 139 15.15 11.42 -21.16
C SER A 139 15.89 10.80 -22.35
N GLY A 140 15.37 9.68 -22.86
CA GLY A 140 15.98 8.88 -23.92
C GLY A 140 16.81 7.68 -23.43
N GLU A 141 17.17 7.62 -22.15
CA GLU A 141 17.91 6.50 -21.56
C GLU A 141 16.99 5.38 -21.10
N THR A 142 17.57 4.20 -20.85
CA THR A 142 16.85 3.01 -20.36
C THR A 142 17.17 2.81 -18.89
N VAL A 143 16.16 2.44 -18.11
CA VAL A 143 16.31 2.04 -16.70
C VAL A 143 15.84 0.61 -16.53
N THR A 144 16.48 -0.12 -15.61
CA THR A 144 16.03 -1.44 -15.21
C THR A 144 15.50 -1.40 -13.79
N LEU A 145 14.25 -1.79 -13.62
CA LEU A 145 13.62 -1.99 -12.33
C LEU A 145 13.82 -3.45 -11.91
N GLN A 146 14.53 -3.65 -10.81
CA GLN A 146 14.86 -4.96 -10.28
C GLN A 146 14.06 -5.23 -9.01
N CYS A 147 13.21 -6.24 -9.06
CA CYS A 147 12.58 -6.82 -7.89
C CYS A 147 13.44 -7.99 -7.39
N SER A 148 13.69 -8.05 -6.09
CA SER A 148 14.45 -9.15 -5.49
C SER A 148 13.91 -9.53 -4.12
N SER A 149 14.04 -10.80 -3.76
CA SER A 149 13.67 -11.31 -2.45
C SER A 149 14.58 -12.48 -2.07
N ASP A 150 14.82 -12.63 -0.77
CA ASP A 150 15.41 -13.83 -0.17
C ASP A 150 14.47 -15.05 -0.27
N THR A 151 13.18 -14.80 -0.45
CA THR A 151 12.16 -15.82 -0.70
C THR A 151 12.14 -16.16 -2.20
N VAL A 152 11.99 -17.45 -2.51
CA VAL A 152 11.86 -17.92 -3.89
C VAL A 152 10.41 -17.72 -4.35
N PHE A 153 10.14 -16.56 -4.95
CA PHE A 153 8.90 -16.27 -5.65
C PHE A 153 8.98 -16.76 -7.09
N GLY A 154 7.90 -17.38 -7.56
CA GLY A 154 7.78 -17.79 -8.97
C GLY A 154 7.37 -16.63 -9.87
N HIS A 155 6.69 -15.63 -9.30
CA HIS A 155 6.25 -14.44 -10.02
C HIS A 155 6.48 -13.20 -9.18
N PHE A 156 6.87 -12.12 -9.86
CA PHE A 156 6.86 -10.77 -9.34
C PHE A 156 5.80 -9.94 -10.05
N PHE A 157 5.26 -8.94 -9.37
CA PHE A 157 4.32 -7.97 -9.93
C PHE A 157 4.83 -6.57 -9.66
N LEU A 158 5.04 -5.80 -10.72
CA LEU A 158 5.48 -4.43 -10.65
C LEU A 158 4.27 -3.51 -10.91
N HIS A 159 3.94 -2.67 -9.93
CA HIS A 159 2.78 -1.80 -9.99
C HIS A 159 3.19 -0.33 -9.93
N SER A 160 2.69 0.48 -10.86
CA SER A 160 2.81 1.94 -10.83
C SER A 160 1.61 2.54 -10.10
N GLU A 161 1.85 3.37 -9.09
CA GLU A 161 0.77 4.05 -8.35
C GLU A 161 0.15 5.21 -9.13
N VAL A 162 0.81 5.66 -10.21
CA VAL A 162 0.39 6.85 -10.97
C VAL A 162 -0.56 6.46 -12.10
N ASN A 163 -0.32 5.33 -12.77
CA ASN A 163 -1.06 4.97 -13.98
C ASN A 163 -2.30 4.10 -13.69
N PHE A 164 -2.49 3.61 -12.45
CA PHE A 164 -3.61 2.74 -12.04
C PHE A 164 -3.87 1.55 -12.98
N GLU A 165 -2.85 1.16 -13.75
CA GLU A 165 -2.91 0.04 -14.67
C GLU A 165 -2.71 -1.27 -13.92
N GLU A 166 -3.07 -2.36 -14.59
CA GLU A 166 -2.83 -3.71 -14.09
C GLU A 166 -1.34 -3.90 -13.79
N PRO A 167 -0.97 -4.53 -12.65
CA PRO A 167 0.42 -4.80 -12.33
C PRO A 167 1.09 -5.59 -13.45
N LEU A 168 2.29 -5.17 -13.81
CA LEU A 168 3.10 -5.90 -14.78
C LEU A 168 3.58 -7.20 -14.14
N HIS A 169 3.17 -8.32 -14.74
CA HIS A 169 3.63 -9.65 -14.36
C HIS A 169 5.05 -9.92 -14.87
N LEU A 170 5.91 -10.40 -13.97
CA LEU A 170 7.30 -10.74 -14.23
C LEU A 170 7.57 -12.16 -13.72
N VAL A 171 8.35 -12.93 -14.47
CA VAL A 171 8.78 -14.26 -14.05
C VAL A 171 9.95 -14.14 -13.07
N GLY A 172 9.83 -14.80 -11.90
CA GLY A 172 10.90 -14.86 -10.91
C GLY A 172 11.98 -15.86 -11.32
N GLU A 173 13.23 -15.41 -11.35
CA GLU A 173 14.41 -16.22 -11.61
C GLU A 173 15.17 -16.49 -10.32
N LEU A 174 15.73 -17.69 -10.17
CA LEU A 174 16.50 -18.05 -8.99
C LEU A 174 17.78 -17.21 -8.91
N HIS A 175 17.99 -16.52 -7.78
CA HIS A 175 19.18 -15.69 -7.59
C HIS A 175 19.57 -15.61 -6.12
N GLY A 176 20.84 -15.86 -5.80
CA GLY A 176 21.41 -15.61 -4.47
C GLY A 176 20.71 -16.34 -3.30
N GLY A 177 20.11 -17.51 -3.54
CA GLY A 177 19.32 -18.24 -2.53
C GLY A 177 17.85 -17.80 -2.42
N GLY A 178 17.44 -16.78 -3.16
CA GLY A 178 16.06 -16.34 -3.30
C GLY A 178 15.67 -16.21 -4.77
N SER A 179 14.93 -15.16 -5.11
CA SER A 179 14.50 -14.90 -6.49
C SER A 179 14.58 -13.43 -6.86
N GLN A 180 14.71 -13.15 -8.15
CA GLN A 180 14.69 -11.80 -8.70
C GLN A 180 13.97 -11.75 -10.05
N ALA A 181 13.54 -10.55 -10.44
CA ALA A 181 13.06 -10.25 -11.77
C ALA A 181 13.50 -8.86 -12.20
N ASN A 182 13.85 -8.70 -13.47
CA ASN A 182 14.29 -7.44 -14.05
C ASN A 182 13.30 -6.98 -15.12
N TYR A 183 12.93 -5.71 -15.09
CA TYR A 183 12.14 -5.07 -16.12
C TYR A 183 12.85 -3.83 -16.66
N SER A 184 13.27 -3.88 -17.92
CA SER A 184 13.96 -2.78 -18.60
C SER A 184 12.99 -2.00 -19.48
N ILE A 185 12.98 -0.68 -19.35
CA ILE A 185 12.06 0.21 -20.06
C ILE A 185 12.80 1.48 -20.51
N ASN A 186 12.48 1.95 -21.72
CA ASN A 186 13.05 3.17 -22.26
C ASN A 186 12.25 4.41 -21.79
N SER A 187 12.96 5.48 -21.43
CA SER A 187 12.34 6.72 -20.93
C SER A 187 11.73 7.61 -22.02
N THR A 188 11.73 7.15 -23.28
CA THR A 188 11.02 7.83 -24.39
C THR A 188 9.51 7.84 -24.17
N THR A 189 8.95 6.85 -23.48
CA THR A 189 7.56 6.85 -23.05
C THR A 189 7.42 7.72 -21.80
N SER A 190 6.56 8.74 -21.85
CA SER A 190 6.29 9.62 -20.70
C SER A 190 5.71 8.89 -19.48
N ASP A 191 5.27 7.64 -19.66
CA ASP A 191 4.49 6.84 -18.72
C ASP A 191 5.35 6.09 -17.70
N LEU A 192 6.68 6.18 -17.83
CA LEU A 192 7.64 5.63 -16.87
C LEU A 192 7.78 6.48 -15.59
N ALA A 193 7.45 7.77 -15.66
CA ALA A 193 7.67 8.67 -14.54
C ALA A 193 6.61 8.41 -13.45
N GLY A 194 7.03 8.00 -12.25
CA GLY A 194 6.07 7.69 -11.18
C GLY A 194 6.64 6.91 -10.02
N THR A 195 5.76 6.59 -9.08
CA THR A 195 6.05 5.76 -7.90
C THR A 195 5.72 4.31 -8.19
N TYR A 196 6.68 3.43 -7.93
CA TYR A 196 6.56 2.00 -8.16
C TYR A 196 6.63 1.20 -6.85
N ARG A 197 5.90 0.08 -6.83
CA ARG A 197 6.03 -0.98 -5.82
C ARG A 197 6.15 -2.34 -6.48
N CYS A 198 6.83 -3.24 -5.81
CA CYS A 198 6.94 -4.63 -6.21
C CYS A 198 6.28 -5.57 -5.21
N TYR A 199 5.70 -6.64 -5.73
CA TYR A 199 5.13 -7.75 -4.98
C TYR A 199 5.70 -9.07 -5.48
N GLY A 200 5.77 -10.08 -4.63
CA GLY A 200 6.12 -11.44 -4.99
C GLY A 200 4.99 -12.43 -4.71
N SER A 201 4.90 -13.48 -5.51
CA SER A 201 3.97 -14.61 -5.28
C SER A 201 4.65 -15.95 -5.56
N VAL A 202 4.18 -16.99 -4.90
CA VAL A 202 4.64 -18.36 -5.12
C VAL A 202 3.81 -19.03 -6.23
N THR A 203 4.42 -19.99 -6.94
CA THR A 203 3.84 -20.64 -8.13
C THR A 203 2.47 -21.28 -7.89
N HIS A 204 2.24 -21.85 -6.70
CA HIS A 204 0.98 -22.53 -6.37
C HIS A 204 -0.15 -21.59 -5.93
N SER A 205 0.14 -20.30 -5.71
CA SER A 205 -0.85 -19.30 -5.32
C SER A 205 -0.52 -17.94 -5.95
N PRO A 206 -0.65 -17.80 -7.29
CA PRO A 206 -0.19 -16.62 -8.03
C PRO A 206 -0.96 -15.33 -7.69
N TYR A 207 -2.19 -15.46 -7.17
CA TYR A 207 -3.03 -14.34 -6.74
C TYR A 207 -2.80 -13.91 -5.29
N VAL A 208 -1.97 -14.65 -4.55
CA VAL A 208 -1.63 -14.37 -3.16
C VAL A 208 -0.24 -13.73 -3.13
N LEU A 209 -0.21 -12.44 -2.81
CA LEU A 209 0.97 -11.61 -2.92
C LEU A 209 1.61 -11.33 -1.57
N SER A 210 2.90 -11.02 -1.63
CA SER A 210 3.63 -10.43 -0.51
C SER A 210 3.06 -9.10 -0.05
N ALA A 211 3.53 -8.63 1.09
CA ALA A 211 3.52 -7.20 1.39
C ALA A 211 4.25 -6.42 0.27
N PRO A 212 3.84 -5.17 -0.02
CA PRO A 212 4.51 -4.34 -1.01
C PRO A 212 5.95 -4.03 -0.58
N SER A 213 6.84 -3.89 -1.57
CA SER A 213 8.15 -3.27 -1.37
C SER A 213 8.02 -1.82 -0.87
N ASP A 214 9.13 -1.26 -0.41
CA ASP A 214 9.23 0.19 -0.25
C ASP A 214 9.02 0.88 -1.60
N THR A 215 8.49 2.11 -1.56
CA THR A 215 8.25 2.92 -2.77
C THR A 215 9.57 3.26 -3.45
N LEU A 216 9.57 3.19 -4.77
CA LEU A 216 10.66 3.70 -5.59
C LEU A 216 10.11 4.72 -6.59
N ASP A 217 10.53 5.97 -6.46
CA ASP A 217 10.16 7.04 -7.38
C ASP A 217 11.14 7.08 -8.54
N ILE A 218 10.62 6.95 -9.76
CA ILE A 218 11.39 7.08 -11.00
C ILE A 218 11.15 8.46 -11.58
N VAL A 219 12.24 9.22 -11.69
CA VAL A 219 12.22 10.62 -12.11
C VAL A 219 12.89 10.74 -13.47
N ILE A 220 12.20 11.36 -14.43
CA ILE A 220 12.76 11.62 -15.75
C ILE A 220 13.30 13.05 -15.81
N THR A 221 14.61 13.18 -16.01
CA THR A 221 15.32 14.46 -16.14
C THR A 221 15.48 14.88 -17.61
N GLY A 222 15.81 16.15 -17.84
CA GLY A 222 16.00 16.71 -19.19
C GLY A 222 14.70 16.99 -19.95
N LYS A 223 13.61 17.28 -19.22
CA LYS A 223 12.33 17.71 -19.82
C LYS A 223 12.20 19.22 -19.98
N TYR A 224 12.98 19.99 -19.23
CA TYR A 224 12.95 21.46 -19.19
C TYR A 224 14.36 22.05 -19.14
N GLU A 225 14.50 23.34 -19.43
CA GLU A 225 15.79 24.03 -19.41
C GLU A 225 16.47 24.00 -18.02
N LYS A 226 17.79 23.84 -18.00
CA LYS A 226 18.56 23.71 -16.76
C LYS A 226 18.52 24.98 -15.91
N PRO A 227 18.39 24.85 -14.57
CA PRO A 227 18.58 25.97 -13.65
C PRO A 227 20.07 26.27 -13.40
N SER A 228 20.33 27.39 -12.74
CA SER A 228 21.66 27.78 -12.27
C SER A 228 21.82 27.50 -10.79
N LEU A 229 22.96 26.91 -10.40
CA LEU A 229 23.30 26.60 -9.00
C LEU A 229 24.48 27.46 -8.54
N SER A 230 24.35 28.05 -7.35
CA SER A 230 25.39 28.88 -6.72
C SER A 230 25.52 28.55 -5.24
N ALA A 231 26.66 28.90 -4.63
CA ALA A 231 26.93 28.71 -3.21
C ALA A 231 27.19 30.05 -2.52
N GLN A 232 26.64 30.22 -1.31
CA GLN A 232 26.92 31.33 -0.41
C GLN A 232 27.53 30.79 0.89
N PRO A 233 28.63 31.39 1.39
CA PRO A 233 29.35 32.57 0.86
C PRO A 233 30.18 32.29 -0.40
N GLY A 234 30.44 31.02 -0.71
CA GLY A 234 31.15 30.58 -1.90
C GLY A 234 31.31 29.06 -1.92
N PRO A 235 31.94 28.50 -2.97
CA PRO A 235 32.12 27.05 -3.11
C PRO A 235 33.24 26.48 -2.22
N THR A 236 34.09 27.32 -1.63
CA THR A 236 35.16 26.90 -0.72
C THR A 236 34.95 27.55 0.63
N VAL A 237 34.79 26.75 1.66
CA VAL A 237 34.47 27.22 3.02
C VAL A 237 35.35 26.54 4.07
N GLN A 238 35.45 27.13 5.25
CA GLN A 238 36.11 26.50 6.39
C GLN A 238 35.20 25.48 7.07
N ALA A 239 35.79 24.47 7.71
CA ALA A 239 35.06 23.48 8.49
C ALA A 239 34.21 24.16 9.59
N GLY A 240 32.92 23.85 9.61
CA GLY A 240 31.94 24.43 10.53
C GLY A 240 31.25 25.72 10.05
N GLU A 241 31.65 26.30 8.92
CA GLU A 241 30.91 27.42 8.32
C GLU A 241 29.60 26.96 7.68
N ASN A 242 28.57 27.79 7.77
CA ASN A 242 27.27 27.47 7.16
C ASN A 242 27.32 27.71 5.65
N VAL A 243 26.91 26.69 4.87
CA VAL A 243 26.79 26.78 3.42
C VAL A 243 25.31 26.79 3.03
N ILE A 244 24.95 27.71 2.13
CA ILE A 244 23.65 27.74 1.49
C ILE A 244 23.85 27.59 -0.01
N LEU A 245 23.17 26.62 -0.62
CA LEU A 245 23.13 26.47 -2.07
C LEU A 245 21.87 27.10 -2.62
N SER A 246 22.00 28.04 -3.54
CA SER A 246 20.87 28.72 -4.18
C SER A 246 20.71 28.21 -5.61
N CYS A 247 19.57 27.57 -5.89
CA CYS A 247 19.19 27.13 -7.22
C CYS A 247 18.17 28.11 -7.80
N SER A 248 18.36 28.60 -9.01
CA SER A 248 17.49 29.60 -9.62
C SER A 248 17.31 29.43 -11.13
N SER A 249 16.15 29.85 -11.64
CA SER A 249 15.84 29.89 -13.07
C SER A 249 14.87 31.02 -13.39
N ARG A 250 14.82 31.44 -14.66
CA ARG A 250 13.73 32.29 -15.17
C ARG A 250 12.46 31.48 -15.43
N CYS A 251 12.59 30.16 -15.61
CA CYS A 251 11.44 29.26 -15.64
C CYS A 251 10.74 29.29 -14.27
N SER A 252 9.42 29.42 -14.29
CA SER A 252 8.57 29.45 -13.10
C SER A 252 8.33 28.05 -12.52
N PHE A 253 9.41 27.33 -12.22
CA PHE A 253 9.31 26.05 -11.52
C PHE A 253 8.63 26.23 -10.16
N ASP A 254 7.81 25.28 -9.76
CA ASP A 254 7.13 25.31 -8.46
C ASP A 254 8.02 24.73 -7.35
N MET A 255 8.90 23.80 -7.73
CA MET A 255 9.76 23.03 -6.84
C MET A 255 11.17 22.96 -7.42
N TYR A 256 12.15 22.98 -6.53
CA TYR A 256 13.54 22.71 -6.85
C TYR A 256 14.03 21.49 -6.06
N HIS A 257 14.90 20.71 -6.69
CA HIS A 257 15.49 19.50 -6.14
C HIS A 257 17.01 19.62 -6.16
N LEU A 258 17.67 19.26 -5.08
CA LEU A 258 19.11 19.27 -4.92
C LEU A 258 19.59 17.84 -4.72
N SER A 259 20.50 17.39 -5.59
CA SER A 259 21.18 16.11 -5.46
C SER A 259 22.66 16.32 -5.17
N ARG A 260 23.23 15.38 -4.40
CA ARG A 260 24.66 15.28 -4.14
C ARG A 260 25.19 13.99 -4.72
N GLU A 261 26.28 14.07 -5.46
CA GLU A 261 26.89 12.91 -6.10
C GLU A 261 27.34 11.86 -5.06
N GLY A 262 26.93 10.61 -5.27
CA GLY A 262 27.20 9.50 -4.36
C GLY A 262 26.20 9.34 -3.19
N GLU A 263 25.21 10.22 -3.07
CA GLU A 263 24.13 10.09 -2.10
C GLU A 263 22.80 9.76 -2.80
N ALA A 264 22.01 8.88 -2.19
CA ALA A 264 20.70 8.47 -2.69
C ALA A 264 19.57 9.42 -2.29
N ARG A 265 19.84 10.43 -1.44
CA ARG A 265 18.80 11.29 -0.87
C ARG A 265 18.82 12.66 -1.53
N GLU A 266 17.74 13.02 -2.21
CA GLU A 266 17.55 14.39 -2.70
C GLU A 266 16.83 15.26 -1.66
N LEU A 267 17.20 16.55 -1.62
CA LEU A 267 16.45 17.57 -0.89
C LEU A 267 15.54 18.31 -1.86
N SER A 268 14.29 18.58 -1.47
CA SER A 268 13.33 19.29 -2.31
C SER A 268 12.74 20.47 -1.56
N LEU A 269 12.68 21.63 -2.21
CA LEU A 269 12.13 22.86 -1.64
C LEU A 269 11.18 23.54 -2.64
N SER A 270 10.20 24.27 -2.11
CA SER A 270 9.32 25.09 -2.96
C SER A 270 10.07 26.31 -3.47
N ALA A 271 9.82 26.67 -4.73
CA ALA A 271 10.38 27.87 -5.31
C ALA A 271 9.77 29.13 -4.70
N VAL A 272 10.58 30.16 -4.57
CA VAL A 272 10.22 31.49 -4.10
C VAL A 272 10.53 32.50 -5.22
N PRO A 273 9.61 33.42 -5.54
CA PRO A 273 9.91 34.51 -6.46
C PRO A 273 11.03 35.41 -5.93
N SER A 274 11.98 35.73 -6.79
CA SER A 274 13.11 36.61 -6.51
C SER A 274 12.88 38.00 -7.11
N VAL A 275 13.51 39.02 -6.52
CA VAL A 275 13.41 40.43 -6.93
C VAL A 275 13.89 40.64 -8.37
N ASN A 276 14.80 39.78 -8.85
CA ASN A 276 15.35 39.84 -10.20
C ASN A 276 14.45 39.19 -11.28
N GLY A 277 13.21 38.82 -10.93
CA GLY A 277 12.27 38.14 -11.83
C GLY A 277 12.59 36.67 -12.08
N THR A 278 13.48 36.08 -11.28
CA THR A 278 13.77 34.64 -11.26
C THR A 278 12.95 33.94 -10.17
N PHE A 279 12.86 32.63 -10.25
CA PHE A 279 12.32 31.76 -9.22
C PHE A 279 13.48 30.97 -8.63
N GLN A 280 13.63 30.96 -7.31
CA GLN A 280 14.77 30.33 -6.65
C GLN A 280 14.37 29.53 -5.41
N ALA A 281 15.23 28.62 -4.99
CA ALA A 281 15.16 27.96 -3.70
C ALA A 281 16.55 27.90 -3.06
N ASP A 282 16.61 28.22 -1.78
CA ASP A 282 17.84 28.27 -1.00
C ASP A 282 17.89 27.05 -0.06
N PHE A 283 18.87 26.18 -0.28
CA PHE A 283 19.09 24.93 0.44
C PHE A 283 20.17 25.13 1.51
N PRO A 284 19.81 25.28 2.79
CA PRO A 284 20.79 25.36 3.87
C PRO A 284 21.38 23.96 4.13
N LEU A 285 22.67 23.78 3.85
CA LEU A 285 23.38 22.54 4.17
C LEU A 285 23.79 22.46 5.64
N GLY A 286 23.77 23.60 6.35
CA GLY A 286 24.27 23.73 7.71
C GLY A 286 25.80 23.79 7.76
N PRO A 287 26.42 23.45 8.91
CA PRO A 287 27.86 23.53 9.10
C PRO A 287 28.59 22.56 8.17
N ALA A 288 29.54 23.09 7.40
CA ALA A 288 30.33 22.33 6.45
C ALA A 288 31.20 21.30 7.17
N THR A 289 30.89 20.02 6.96
CA THR A 289 31.67 18.89 7.50
C THR A 289 32.46 18.16 6.43
N HIS A 290 31.89 18.02 5.24
CA HIS A 290 32.47 17.28 4.12
C HIS A 290 32.15 18.01 2.80
N GLY A 291 33.09 17.97 1.86
CA GLY A 291 32.87 18.49 0.51
C GLY A 291 31.99 17.57 -0.35
N GLY A 292 31.55 18.05 -1.50
CA GLY A 292 30.74 17.24 -2.43
C GLY A 292 30.38 17.99 -3.70
N THR A 293 30.02 17.26 -4.75
CA THR A 293 29.52 17.84 -6.00
C THR A 293 28.00 17.84 -5.99
N TYR A 294 27.41 19.01 -6.17
CA TYR A 294 25.97 19.20 -6.13
C TYR A 294 25.42 19.57 -7.51
N ARG A 295 24.19 19.13 -7.79
CA ARG A 295 23.41 19.55 -8.95
C ARG A 295 21.99 19.90 -8.50
N CYS A 296 21.37 20.84 -9.19
CA CYS A 296 19.97 21.17 -8.93
C CYS A 296 19.09 21.03 -10.17
N PHE A 297 17.81 20.80 -9.93
CA PHE A 297 16.78 20.56 -10.93
C PHE A 297 15.52 21.34 -10.56
N GLY A 298 14.72 21.70 -11.57
CA GLY A 298 13.39 22.29 -11.38
C GLY A 298 12.27 21.35 -11.83
N SER A 299 11.12 21.42 -11.17
CA SER A 299 9.92 20.68 -11.54
C SER A 299 8.64 21.49 -11.29
N PHE A 300 7.53 21.02 -11.86
CA PHE A 300 6.19 21.57 -11.65
C PHE A 300 5.38 20.66 -10.74
N ARG A 301 4.49 21.23 -9.92
CA ARG A 301 3.60 20.43 -9.04
C ARG A 301 2.66 19.52 -9.83
N THR A 302 2.32 19.90 -11.06
CA THR A 302 1.49 19.11 -11.96
C THR A 302 2.24 17.93 -12.60
N ALA A 303 3.58 17.92 -12.55
CA ALA A 303 4.42 16.88 -13.11
C ALA A 303 5.65 16.61 -12.20
N PRO A 304 5.44 16.10 -10.97
CA PRO A 304 6.49 16.02 -9.94
C PRO A 304 7.64 15.05 -10.29
N TYR A 305 7.41 14.09 -11.17
CA TYR A 305 8.40 13.10 -11.62
C TYR A 305 9.09 13.48 -12.94
N LYS A 306 8.84 14.70 -13.46
CA LYS A 306 9.46 15.22 -14.69
C LYS A 306 10.24 16.47 -14.36
N TRP A 307 11.57 16.38 -14.46
CA TRP A 307 12.48 17.44 -14.02
C TRP A 307 13.21 18.06 -15.21
N SER A 308 13.77 19.25 -14.97
CA SER A 308 14.67 19.92 -15.89
C SER A 308 15.93 19.11 -16.19
N ASP A 309 16.73 19.58 -17.14
CA ASP A 309 18.14 19.24 -17.20
C ASP A 309 18.84 19.63 -15.89
N PRO A 310 19.88 18.88 -15.47
CA PRO A 310 20.67 19.25 -14.31
C PRO A 310 21.37 20.59 -14.51
N SER A 311 21.51 21.36 -13.43
CA SER A 311 22.45 22.48 -13.39
C SER A 311 23.88 22.02 -13.66
N ASP A 312 24.76 22.97 -13.98
CA ASP A 312 26.19 22.68 -13.98
C ASP A 312 26.63 22.19 -12.59
N PRO A 313 27.53 21.19 -12.51
CA PRO A 313 27.97 20.64 -11.25
C PRO A 313 28.72 21.68 -10.42
N LEU A 314 28.35 21.81 -9.15
CA LEU A 314 29.00 22.72 -8.22
C LEU A 314 29.77 21.94 -7.15
N PRO A 315 31.12 21.85 -7.26
CA PRO A 315 31.94 21.25 -6.22
C PRO A 315 32.07 22.21 -5.03
N VAL A 316 31.60 21.77 -3.86
CA VAL A 316 31.82 22.45 -2.58
C VAL A 316 33.00 21.78 -1.88
N SER A 317 34.01 22.55 -1.53
CA SER A 317 35.19 22.07 -0.81
C SER A 317 35.26 22.67 0.60
N VAL A 318 35.66 21.83 1.56
CA VAL A 318 35.78 22.22 2.97
C VAL A 318 37.27 22.23 3.32
N THR A 319 37.74 23.37 3.81
CA THR A 319 39.11 23.62 4.23
C THR A 319 39.20 23.74 5.74
N GLY A 320 40.36 23.46 6.33
CA GLY A 320 40.55 23.52 7.77
C GLY A 320 40.30 22.20 8.49
N ASN A 321 40.91 22.07 9.68
CA ASN A 321 40.87 20.86 10.49
C ASN A 321 39.73 21.01 11.53
N PRO A 322 38.79 20.05 11.68
CA PRO A 322 37.68 20.15 12.64
C PRO A 322 38.12 20.30 14.11
N SER A 323 39.41 20.12 14.37
CA SER A 323 40.02 20.06 15.70
C SER A 323 40.40 21.41 16.32
N ARG A 324 40.26 22.55 15.63
CA ARG A 324 40.73 23.86 16.16
C ARG A 324 39.66 24.82 16.71
N SER A 325 38.36 24.50 16.62
CA SER A 325 37.28 25.40 17.09
C SER A 325 36.65 25.00 18.43
N ARG A 326 37.13 23.94 19.09
CA ARG A 326 36.73 23.65 20.47
C ARG A 326 37.71 24.35 21.42
N PRO A 327 37.29 25.32 22.25
CA PRO A 327 38.12 25.72 23.38
C PRO A 327 38.34 24.47 24.22
N SER A 328 39.59 24.08 24.33
CA SER A 328 40.07 23.03 25.23
C SER A 328 39.46 23.25 26.61
N PRO A 329 38.70 22.29 27.17
CA PRO A 329 38.40 22.32 28.58
C PRO A 329 39.73 22.20 29.30
N THR A 330 40.07 23.20 30.11
CA THR A 330 41.15 23.14 31.08
C THR A 330 41.07 21.81 31.82
N GLU A 331 42.06 20.94 31.65
CA GLU A 331 42.21 19.73 32.46
C GLU A 331 42.30 20.12 33.93
N PRO A 332 41.41 19.64 34.82
CA PRO A 332 41.76 19.49 36.20
C PRO A 332 42.58 18.18 36.32
N SER A 333 43.87 18.37 36.57
CA SER A 333 44.78 17.33 37.05
C SER A 333 44.10 16.47 38.13
N SER A 334 43.89 15.19 37.84
CA SER A 334 43.77 14.17 38.87
C SER A 334 44.50 12.90 38.44
N LYS A 335 45.76 12.82 38.85
CA LYS A 335 46.38 11.51 39.12
C LYS A 335 45.56 10.83 40.21
N THR A 336 45.04 9.63 39.96
CA THR A 336 45.04 8.48 40.89
C THR A 336 44.48 7.27 40.14
N GLY A 337 45.33 6.26 39.91
CA GLY A 337 44.96 5.08 39.15
C GLY A 337 44.24 4.02 39.98
N ILE A 338 43.25 3.35 39.38
CA ILE A 338 42.80 2.00 39.80
C ILE A 338 42.22 1.26 38.57
N PRO A 339 42.99 0.43 37.83
CA PRO A 339 42.47 -0.38 36.73
C PRO A 339 41.92 -1.75 37.18
N ARG A 340 41.65 -1.93 38.48
CA ARG A 340 41.23 -3.24 39.05
C ARG A 340 39.76 -3.33 39.46
N HIS A 341 39.05 -2.21 39.60
CA HIS A 341 37.66 -2.22 40.11
C HIS A 341 36.60 -2.42 39.02
N LEU A 342 36.93 -2.18 37.75
CA LEU A 342 35.98 -2.27 36.63
C LEU A 342 35.73 -3.72 36.18
N HIS A 343 36.76 -4.57 36.19
CA HIS A 343 36.62 -6.00 35.88
C HIS A 343 35.79 -6.76 36.92
N VAL A 344 35.87 -6.34 38.19
CA VAL A 344 35.09 -6.93 39.28
C VAL A 344 33.60 -6.59 39.12
N LEU A 345 33.26 -5.33 38.77
CA LEU A 345 31.86 -4.92 38.54
C LEU A 345 31.22 -5.60 37.33
N ILE A 346 31.98 -5.80 36.25
CA ILE A 346 31.48 -6.48 35.04
C ILE A 346 31.27 -7.98 35.33
N GLY A 347 32.21 -8.62 36.04
CA GLY A 347 32.09 -10.01 36.46
C GLY A 347 30.90 -10.27 37.38
N THR A 348 30.65 -9.39 38.36
CA THR A 348 29.51 -9.53 39.27
C THR A 348 28.17 -9.37 38.57
N SER A 349 28.09 -8.50 37.54
CA SER A 349 26.85 -8.32 36.77
C SER A 349 26.46 -9.57 35.98
N VAL A 350 27.43 -10.22 35.32
CA VAL A 350 27.19 -11.45 34.55
C VAL A 350 26.79 -12.61 35.44
N VAL A 351 27.42 -12.77 36.61
CA VAL A 351 27.08 -13.83 37.57
C VAL A 351 25.66 -13.64 38.12
N MET A 352 25.25 -12.40 38.41
CA MET A 352 23.89 -12.10 38.87
C MET A 352 22.84 -12.42 37.81
N ILE A 353 23.11 -12.15 36.53
CA ILE A 353 22.21 -12.49 35.42
C ILE A 353 22.07 -14.02 35.27
N LEU A 354 23.16 -14.77 35.41
CA LEU A 354 23.11 -16.24 35.35
C LEU A 354 22.31 -16.83 36.52
N PHE A 355 22.45 -16.25 37.72
CA PHE A 355 21.68 -16.68 38.90
C PHE A 355 20.18 -16.42 38.75
N THR A 356 19.77 -15.29 38.17
CA THR A 356 18.34 -14.99 37.97
C THR A 356 17.72 -15.91 36.92
N ILE A 357 18.43 -16.22 35.84
CA ILE A 357 17.97 -17.19 34.83
C ILE A 357 17.82 -18.58 35.45
N PHE A 358 18.80 -19.02 36.25
CA PHE A 358 18.74 -20.31 36.93
C PHE A 358 17.55 -20.42 37.89
N PHE A 359 17.30 -19.39 38.70
CA PHE A 359 16.14 -19.34 39.59
C PHE A 359 14.80 -19.33 38.84
N PHE A 360 14.74 -18.64 37.70
CA PHE A 360 13.54 -18.63 36.85
C PHE A 360 13.26 -20.02 36.25
N LEU A 361 14.30 -20.73 35.82
CA LEU A 361 14.18 -22.11 35.33
C LEU A 361 13.77 -23.07 36.44
N LEU A 362 14.30 -22.93 37.66
CA LEU A 362 13.88 -23.69 38.83
C LEU A 362 12.42 -23.39 39.20
N HIS A 363 11.99 -22.13 39.14
CA HIS A 363 10.60 -21.77 39.40
C HIS A 363 9.66 -22.40 38.37
N ARG A 364 10.01 -22.38 37.07
CA ARG A 364 9.25 -23.09 36.02
C ARG A 364 9.24 -24.60 36.24
N TRP A 365 10.36 -25.19 36.66
CA TRP A 365 10.45 -26.61 36.97
C TRP A 365 9.56 -26.99 38.17
N CYS A 366 9.62 -26.22 39.26
CA CYS A 366 8.79 -26.45 40.45
C CYS A 366 7.30 -26.21 40.18
N SER A 367 6.96 -25.25 39.32
CA SER A 367 5.57 -25.03 38.87
C SER A 367 5.05 -26.23 38.07
N ASN A 368 5.87 -26.77 37.16
CA ASN A 368 5.50 -27.99 36.42
C ASN A 368 5.33 -29.21 37.33
N LYS A 369 6.13 -29.33 38.40
CA LYS A 369 5.98 -30.39 39.40
C LYS A 369 4.68 -30.28 40.21
N LYS A 370 4.21 -29.05 40.50
CA LYS A 370 2.92 -28.81 41.17
C LYS A 370 1.73 -29.17 40.27
N ASN A 371 1.86 -28.97 38.95
CA ASN A 371 0.83 -29.33 37.98
C ASN A 371 0.75 -30.84 37.72
N ALA A 372 1.83 -31.59 37.96
CA ALA A 372 1.86 -33.05 37.81
C ALA A 372 1.28 -33.81 39.03
N ALA A 373 1.21 -33.18 40.20
CA ALA A 373 0.73 -33.81 41.44
C ALA A 373 -0.81 -33.68 41.65
N VAL A 374 -1.53 -33.01 40.74
CA VAL A 374 -2.98 -32.73 40.85
C VAL A 374 -3.84 -33.72 40.03
N MET A 375 -3.24 -34.66 39.29
CA MET A 375 -3.97 -35.62 38.45
C MET A 375 -4.11 -37.04 39.05
N ASP A 376 -3.58 -37.32 40.24
CA ASP A 376 -3.65 -38.66 40.88
C ASP A 376 -4.45 -38.66 42.20
N GLN A 377 -5.69 -38.15 42.22
CA GLN A 377 -6.60 -38.46 43.33
C GLN A 377 -8.06 -38.57 42.88
N GLU A 378 -8.51 -39.83 42.77
CA GLU A 378 -9.90 -40.28 42.57
C GLU A 378 -10.73 -40.07 43.87
N PRO A 379 -12.05 -39.78 43.80
CA PRO A 379 -12.82 -39.37 44.96
C PRO A 379 -13.53 -40.55 45.64
N ALA A 380 -13.46 -40.61 46.96
CA ALA A 380 -14.41 -41.36 47.79
C ALA A 380 -15.02 -40.40 48.82
N GLY A 381 -16.31 -40.10 48.65
CA GLY A 381 -17.10 -39.37 49.63
C GLY A 381 -17.78 -40.32 50.60
N ASP A 382 -17.88 -39.92 51.88
CA ASP A 382 -18.93 -40.39 52.78
C ASP A 382 -19.34 -39.29 53.79
N ARG A 383 -20.67 -39.08 53.86
CA ARG A 383 -21.54 -38.62 54.97
C ARG A 383 -21.40 -37.20 55.59
N THR A 384 -22.40 -36.32 55.34
CA THR A 384 -23.62 -35.98 56.16
C THR A 384 -23.32 -35.10 57.40
N VAL A 385 -24.07 -34.06 57.83
CA VAL A 385 -25.51 -33.71 57.71
C VAL A 385 -25.78 -32.27 58.29
N ASN A 386 -26.75 -31.54 57.69
CA ASN A 386 -27.73 -30.52 58.21
C ASN A 386 -27.26 -29.23 58.96
N ARG A 387 -27.91 -28.04 58.95
CA ARG A 387 -29.19 -27.47 58.41
C ARG A 387 -29.17 -25.91 58.57
N GLU A 388 -29.92 -25.18 57.70
CA GLU A 388 -30.56 -23.82 57.84
C GLU A 388 -29.67 -22.59 58.17
N ASP A 389 -29.84 -21.36 57.66
CA ASP A 389 -30.99 -20.60 57.14
C ASP A 389 -30.53 -19.31 56.37
N SER A 390 -31.42 -18.75 55.53
CA SER A 390 -31.61 -17.33 55.11
C SER A 390 -30.74 -16.59 54.05
N ASP A 391 -31.38 -16.40 52.88
CA ASP A 391 -31.52 -15.25 51.91
C ASP A 391 -30.44 -14.13 51.66
N GLU A 392 -29.92 -14.12 50.41
CA GLU A 392 -29.66 -13.06 49.37
C GLU A 392 -29.07 -11.65 49.73
N PRO A 393 -28.23 -10.93 48.91
CA PRO A 393 -28.14 -10.97 47.43
C PRO A 393 -26.79 -10.77 46.67
N ASP A 394 -26.79 -11.31 45.44
CA ASP A 394 -26.17 -10.89 44.14
C ASP A 394 -24.64 -10.62 44.02
N PRO A 395 -24.07 -10.39 42.82
CA PRO A 395 -23.42 -11.37 41.95
C PRO A 395 -21.87 -11.21 41.89
N GLN A 396 -21.22 -12.21 41.29
CA GLN A 396 -19.78 -12.22 41.03
C GLN A 396 -19.35 -11.11 40.03
N GLU A 397 -18.52 -10.20 40.53
CA GLU A 397 -17.68 -9.28 39.73
C GLU A 397 -16.69 -10.07 38.87
N VAL A 398 -16.76 -9.87 37.55
CA VAL A 398 -15.68 -10.17 36.61
C VAL A 398 -15.01 -8.85 36.26
N THR A 399 -13.86 -8.57 36.86
CA THR A 399 -13.07 -7.37 36.56
C THR A 399 -11.99 -7.69 35.52
N TYR A 400 -12.18 -7.18 34.29
CA TYR A 400 -11.10 -7.04 33.31
C TYR A 400 -10.34 -5.73 33.58
N ALA A 401 -9.02 -5.80 33.68
CA ALA A 401 -8.16 -4.62 33.66
C ALA A 401 -7.74 -4.29 32.22
N GLN A 402 -8.20 -3.14 31.74
CA GLN A 402 -7.80 -2.49 30.50
C GLN A 402 -6.57 -1.61 30.77
N LEU A 403 -5.47 -1.82 30.04
CA LEU A 403 -4.24 -1.04 30.15
C LEU A 403 -4.24 0.10 29.13
N ASP A 404 -4.30 1.33 29.63
CA ASP A 404 -4.35 2.58 28.85
C ASP A 404 -2.92 3.11 28.59
N HIS A 405 -2.61 3.43 27.32
CA HIS A 405 -1.35 4.05 26.92
C HIS A 405 -1.56 5.55 26.72
N ARG A 406 -1.16 6.35 27.72
CA ARG A 406 -1.06 7.81 27.61
C ARG A 406 0.05 8.21 26.63
N VAL A 407 -0.33 8.95 25.59
CA VAL A 407 0.55 9.83 24.81
C VAL A 407 0.34 11.26 25.32
N LEU A 408 1.42 11.90 25.76
CA LEU A 408 1.46 13.33 26.08
C LEU A 408 1.48 14.13 24.77
N THR A 409 0.51 15.02 24.58
CA THR A 409 0.66 16.17 23.69
C THR A 409 0.23 17.46 24.37
N GLN A 410 1.18 18.39 24.29
CA GLN A 410 1.30 19.72 24.85
C GLN A 410 0.13 20.65 24.46
N GLY A 411 -0.48 21.29 25.47
CA GLY A 411 -1.56 22.24 25.28
C GLY A 411 -1.09 23.61 24.77
N LYS A 412 -1.90 24.21 23.89
CA LYS A 412 -1.93 25.65 23.66
C LYS A 412 -3.39 26.11 23.67
N ILE A 413 -3.72 26.98 24.62
CA ILE A 413 -5.06 27.48 24.91
C ILE A 413 -5.41 28.60 23.93
N THR A 414 -6.58 28.54 23.28
CA THR A 414 -7.37 29.72 22.90
C THR A 414 -8.87 29.37 22.89
N ARG A 415 -9.68 30.29 23.44
CA ARG A 415 -11.09 30.20 23.85
C ARG A 415 -12.09 29.89 22.70
N PRO A 416 -13.27 29.28 22.95
CA PRO A 416 -14.27 29.01 21.92
C PRO A 416 -15.26 30.17 21.72
N SER A 417 -15.58 30.44 20.45
CA SER A 417 -16.66 31.33 20.02
C SER A 417 -17.91 30.51 19.68
N GLN A 418 -19.07 30.97 20.15
CA GLN A 418 -20.38 30.33 20.04
C GLN A 418 -20.97 30.46 18.63
N ARG A 419 -21.62 29.39 18.12
CA ARG A 419 -22.70 29.50 17.13
C ARG A 419 -23.74 28.38 17.32
N PRO A 420 -25.06 28.64 17.09
CA PRO A 420 -26.13 27.79 17.58
C PRO A 420 -26.40 26.57 16.70
N LYS A 421 -26.88 25.50 17.35
CA LYS A 421 -27.43 24.28 16.76
C LYS A 421 -28.83 24.53 16.21
N THR A 422 -29.08 24.11 14.97
CA THR A 422 -30.42 23.82 14.45
C THR A 422 -30.41 22.39 13.89
N PRO A 423 -31.26 21.47 14.38
CA PRO A 423 -31.38 20.13 13.80
C PRO A 423 -32.39 20.13 12.64
N PRO A 424 -32.20 19.30 11.59
CA PRO A 424 -33.24 19.07 10.59
C PRO A 424 -34.24 18.02 11.10
N THR A 425 -35.51 18.37 11.01
CA THR A 425 -36.67 17.48 11.18
C THR A 425 -36.79 16.60 9.94
N ASP A 426 -36.67 15.27 10.10
CA ASP A 426 -37.03 14.31 9.05
C ASP A 426 -38.26 13.50 9.49
N THR A 427 -39.28 13.57 8.65
CA THR A 427 -40.63 13.07 8.86
C THR A 427 -40.67 11.58 8.53
N SER A 428 -40.72 10.71 9.54
CA SER A 428 -40.96 9.27 9.33
C SER A 428 -42.46 8.99 9.17
N VAL A 429 -42.90 8.71 7.94
CA VAL A 429 -44.24 8.17 7.67
C VAL A 429 -44.16 6.65 7.74
N TYR A 430 -44.88 6.06 8.70
CA TYR A 430 -45.11 4.62 8.78
C TYR A 430 -46.21 4.23 7.79
N THR A 431 -45.97 3.20 6.98
CA THR A 431 -47.01 2.51 6.21
C THR A 431 -47.17 1.10 6.78
N GLU A 432 -48.38 0.79 7.24
CA GLU A 432 -48.79 -0.54 7.69
C GLU A 432 -48.86 -1.52 6.50
N LEU A 433 -48.30 -2.72 6.68
CA LEU A 433 -48.47 -3.85 5.77
C LEU A 433 -49.52 -4.82 6.35
N PRO A 434 -50.48 -5.32 5.53
CA PRO A 434 -51.51 -6.23 6.02
C PRO A 434 -50.95 -7.64 6.29
N ASN A 435 -51.40 -8.21 7.41
CA ASN A 435 -51.20 -9.59 7.82
C ASN A 435 -51.51 -10.59 6.70
N ALA A 436 -50.58 -11.51 6.44
CA ALA A 436 -50.84 -12.72 5.66
C ALA A 436 -51.08 -13.91 6.61
N GLU A 437 -52.28 -14.49 6.55
CA GLU A 437 -52.64 -15.76 7.21
C GLU A 437 -51.82 -16.95 6.66
N PRO A 438 -51.53 -17.97 7.49
CA PRO A 438 -50.83 -19.18 7.05
C PRO A 438 -51.81 -20.31 6.70
N ARG A 439 -51.75 -20.80 5.46
CA ARG A 439 -52.32 -22.09 4.99
C ARG A 439 -51.45 -22.58 3.82
N SER A 440 -51.03 -23.83 3.64
CA SER A 440 -51.42 -25.11 4.23
C SER A 440 -50.34 -26.18 3.98
N LYS A 441 -50.20 -27.09 4.95
CA LYS A 441 -50.05 -28.56 4.84
C LYS A 441 -48.95 -29.14 3.94
N VAL A 442 -47.90 -29.65 4.59
CA VAL A 442 -47.07 -30.75 4.08
C VAL A 442 -47.68 -32.07 4.57
N VAL A 443 -48.00 -32.97 3.64
CA VAL A 443 -48.41 -34.35 3.91
C VAL A 443 -47.17 -35.23 3.81
N PHE A 444 -46.87 -35.97 4.87
CA PHE A 444 -45.94 -37.10 4.86
C PHE A 444 -46.75 -38.39 5.00
N TYR A 445 -46.40 -39.41 4.22
CA TYR A 445 -46.79 -40.81 4.40
C TYR A 445 -45.60 -41.69 3.95
N PRO A 446 -45.53 -42.94 4.43
CA PRO A 446 -44.48 -43.45 5.31
C PRO A 446 -43.24 -43.99 4.61
#